data_AF-K0F0J0-F1
#
_entry.id   AF-K0F0J0-F1
#
_cell.length_a   1.000
_cell.length_b   1.000
_cell.length_c   1.000
_cell.angle_alpha   90.00
_cell.angle_beta   90.00
_cell.angle_gamma   90.00
#
_symmetry.space_group_name_H-M   'P 1'
#
loop_
_entity.id
_entity.type
_entity.pdbx_description
1 polymer ?
#
loop_
_entity_poly.entity_id
_entity_poly.type
_entity_poly.pdbx_seq_one_letter_code
_entity_poly.pdbx_strand_id
1 'polypeptide(L)'
;MDEYVGIVLANSIYPEVFQVAYEHTFNSDDRELHITVLAPHPDSVPITKAFRYNKTSDEITATNLPAAEAKRRYASALAQTALRTAHEVFEADREEIIDSVALTVAVDSVDSATGHDTRIDLIRLATDRAQFLAIHLARVEPAETLAHLASAISKNPYGLVPLANQGVRG
;
A
#
# COMPACT_ATOMS: atom_id res chain seq x y z
N MET A 1 9.53 -5.10 -21.26
CA MET A 1 8.40 -4.60 -20.46
C MET A 1 8.70 -4.64 -18.97
N ASP A 2 9.14 -5.79 -18.44
CA ASP A 2 9.48 -5.93 -17.01
C ASP A 2 10.49 -4.89 -16.50
N GLU A 3 11.52 -4.59 -17.30
CA GLU A 3 12.50 -3.53 -16.97
C GLU A 3 11.86 -2.13 -16.93
N TYR A 4 10.88 -1.86 -17.80
CA TYR A 4 10.21 -0.56 -17.89
C TYR A 4 9.34 -0.29 -16.66
N VAL A 5 8.49 -1.26 -16.28
CA VAL A 5 7.65 -1.16 -15.07
C VAL A 5 8.52 -0.99 -13.83
N GLY A 6 9.62 -1.74 -13.74
CA GLY A 6 10.59 -1.60 -12.66
C GLY A 6 11.18 -0.19 -12.56
N ILE A 7 11.53 0.45 -13.68
CA ILE A 7 12.04 1.82 -13.71
C ILE A 7 10.98 2.83 -13.26
N VAL A 8 9.73 2.68 -13.70
CA VAL A 8 8.64 3.58 -13.32
C VAL A 8 8.44 3.54 -11.81
N LEU A 9 8.31 2.35 -11.24
CA LEU A 9 8.07 2.14 -9.81
C LEU A 9 9.29 2.47 -8.93
N ALA A 10 10.51 2.30 -9.45
CA ALA A 10 11.73 2.68 -8.72
C ALA A 10 11.91 4.20 -8.56
N ASN A 11 11.27 5.01 -9.41
CA ASN A 11 11.30 6.47 -9.32
C ASN A 11 10.22 7.04 -8.40
N SER A 12 9.33 6.21 -7.84
CA SER A 12 8.30 6.67 -6.92
C SER A 12 8.93 7.22 -5.63
N ILE A 13 8.84 8.53 -5.42
CA ILE A 13 9.36 9.16 -4.19
C ILE A 13 8.41 8.88 -3.02
N TYR A 14 8.91 8.19 -2.00
CA TYR A 14 8.21 7.98 -0.72
C TYR A 14 8.84 8.78 0.42
N PRO A 15 8.08 9.13 1.46
CA PRO A 15 8.66 9.60 2.72
C PRO A 15 9.66 8.56 3.26
N GLU A 16 10.76 9.00 3.88
CA GLU A 16 11.78 8.11 4.47
C GLU A 16 11.17 7.08 5.43
N VAL A 17 10.14 7.48 6.18
CA VAL A 17 9.42 6.63 7.14
C VAL A 17 8.43 5.64 6.51
N PHE A 18 8.21 5.73 5.20
CA PHE A 18 7.24 4.90 4.48
C PHE A 18 7.82 4.41 3.14
N GLN A 19 9.06 3.91 3.15
CA GLN A 19 9.65 3.30 1.94
C GLN A 19 8.96 1.98 1.61
N VAL A 20 8.71 1.74 0.32
CA VAL A 20 8.12 0.50 -0.18
C VAL A 20 9.08 -0.18 -1.16
N ALA A 21 8.94 -1.48 -1.33
CA ALA A 21 9.56 -2.23 -2.43
C ALA A 21 8.47 -2.81 -3.35
N TYR A 22 8.88 -3.22 -4.54
CA TYR A 22 7.98 -3.78 -5.54
C TYR A 22 8.48 -5.12 -6.05
N GLU A 23 7.56 -6.05 -6.20
CA GLU A 23 7.70 -7.24 -7.03
C GLU A 23 6.64 -7.15 -8.13
N HIS A 24 6.97 -7.53 -9.36
CA HIS A 24 6.01 -7.48 -10.46
C HIS A 24 6.27 -8.55 -11.49
N THR A 25 5.20 -8.94 -12.18
CA THR A 25 5.22 -9.88 -13.31
C THR A 25 4.14 -9.49 -14.29
N PHE A 26 4.47 -9.43 -15.58
CA PHE A 26 3.49 -9.15 -16.62
C PHE A 26 3.06 -10.43 -17.33
N ASN A 27 1.74 -10.64 -17.42
CA ASN A 27 1.16 -11.69 -18.23
C ASN A 27 0.79 -11.11 -19.60
N SER A 28 1.52 -11.52 -20.65
CA SER A 28 1.32 -11.01 -22.00
C SER A 28 0.06 -11.53 -22.68
N ASP A 29 -0.42 -12.71 -22.31
CA ASP A 29 -1.60 -13.32 -22.94
C ASP A 29 -2.87 -12.59 -22.50
N ASP A 30 -2.93 -12.22 -21.22
CA ASP A 30 -4.06 -11.49 -20.62
C ASP A 30 -3.82 -9.96 -20.58
N ARG A 31 -2.62 -9.50 -20.94
CA ARG A 31 -2.18 -8.10 -20.85
C ARG A 31 -2.37 -7.49 -19.45
N GLU A 32 -2.19 -8.33 -18.44
CA GLU A 32 -2.36 -8.01 -17.03
C GLU A 32 -1.01 -7.86 -16.32
N LEU A 33 -0.84 -6.77 -15.58
CA LEU A 33 0.32 -6.57 -14.71
C LEU A 33 -0.01 -6.94 -13.27
N HIS A 34 0.69 -7.95 -12.74
CA HIS A 34 0.63 -8.29 -11.33
C HIS A 34 1.71 -7.53 -10.57
N ILE A 35 1.33 -6.87 -9.47
CA ILE A 35 2.24 -6.08 -8.64
C ILE A 35 2.03 -6.44 -7.18
N THR A 36 3.11 -6.75 -6.46
CA THR A 36 3.15 -6.77 -5.01
C THR A 36 3.92 -5.54 -4.54
N VAL A 37 3.25 -4.68 -3.76
CA VAL A 37 3.88 -3.58 -3.03
C VAL A 37 4.18 -4.04 -1.62
N LEU A 38 5.46 -4.07 -1.25
CA LEU A 38 5.92 -4.37 0.10
C LEU A 38 5.97 -3.09 0.91
N ALA A 39 4.94 -2.87 1.70
CA ALA A 39 4.85 -1.75 2.62
C ALA A 39 5.68 -2.00 3.89
N PRO A 40 6.15 -0.94 4.55
CA PRO A 40 6.87 -1.09 5.80
C PRO A 40 5.95 -1.59 6.90
N HIS A 41 6.52 -2.37 7.83
CA HIS A 41 5.81 -2.83 9.01
C HIS A 41 5.25 -1.65 9.81
N PRO A 42 4.02 -1.71 10.37
CA PRO A 42 3.44 -0.59 11.10
C PRO A 42 4.32 -0.12 12.27
N ASP A 43 5.06 -1.03 12.91
CA ASP A 43 5.98 -0.72 14.01
C ASP A 43 7.22 0.07 13.58
N SER A 44 7.60 0.06 12.30
CA SER A 44 8.70 0.90 11.79
C SER A 44 8.24 2.32 11.44
N VAL A 45 6.93 2.61 11.49
CA VAL A 45 6.38 3.94 11.20
C VAL A 45 6.31 4.76 12.49
N PRO A 46 6.94 5.95 12.57
CA PRO A 46 6.98 6.73 13.81
C PRO A 46 5.59 7.15 14.29
N ILE A 47 5.32 6.89 15.57
CA ILE A 47 4.08 7.30 16.25
C ILE A 47 4.26 8.55 17.13
N THR A 48 5.45 9.15 17.15
CA THR A 48 5.69 10.35 17.97
C THR A 48 4.94 11.55 17.39
N LYS A 49 4.01 12.11 18.16
CA LYS A 49 3.22 13.28 17.78
C LYS A 49 3.98 14.59 18.02
N ALA A 50 4.67 14.68 19.14
CA ALA A 50 5.35 15.90 19.56
C ALA A 50 6.46 15.59 20.56
N PHE A 51 7.48 16.45 20.57
CA PHE A 51 8.47 16.54 21.64
C PHE A 51 8.20 17.80 22.46
N ARG A 52 8.36 17.72 23.78
CA ARG A 52 8.24 18.85 24.71
C ARG A 52 9.44 18.89 25.64
N TYR A 53 10.12 20.04 25.65
CA TYR A 53 11.14 20.33 26.63
C TYR A 53 10.50 20.80 27.95
N ASN A 54 10.83 20.14 29.04
CA ASN A 54 10.47 20.53 30.40
C ASN A 54 11.66 21.27 31.02
N LYS A 55 11.56 22.60 31.15
CA LYS A 55 12.61 23.44 31.73
C LYS A 55 12.90 23.14 33.20
N THR A 56 11.92 22.63 33.95
CA THR A 56 12.07 22.37 35.40
C THR A 56 12.85 21.08 35.66
N SER A 57 12.65 20.04 34.84
CA SER A 57 13.45 18.80 34.91
C SER A 57 14.64 18.78 33.95
N ASP A 58 14.74 19.75 33.05
CA ASP A 58 15.72 19.80 31.95
C ASP A 58 15.65 18.57 31.01
N GLU A 59 14.44 18.09 30.73
CA GLU A 59 14.22 16.87 29.95
C GLU A 59 13.38 17.11 28.69
N ILE A 60 13.65 16.35 27.63
CA ILE A 60 12.78 16.28 26.45
C ILE A 60 11.89 15.06 26.57
N THR A 61 10.58 15.28 26.58
CA THR A 61 9.57 14.22 26.63
C THR A 61 8.86 14.08 25.29
N ALA A 62 8.61 12.85 24.85
CA ALA A 62 7.82 12.56 23.67
C ALA A 62 6.36 12.30 24.05
N THR A 63 5.42 12.73 23.20
CA THR A 63 4.02 12.31 23.27
C THR A 63 3.69 11.52 22.01
N ASN A 64 3.15 10.32 22.15
CA ASN A 64 2.73 9.50 21.02
C ASN A 64 1.35 9.91 20.48
N LEU A 65 1.08 9.54 19.23
CA LEU A 65 -0.24 9.61 18.63
C LEU A 65 -1.22 8.72 19.40
N PRO A 66 -2.50 9.12 19.53
CA PRO A 66 -3.54 8.20 19.94
C PRO A 66 -3.58 6.98 19.02
N ALA A 67 -3.85 5.78 19.55
CA ALA A 67 -3.84 4.55 18.78
C ALA A 67 -4.77 4.59 17.55
N ALA A 68 -5.94 5.23 17.67
CA ALA A 68 -6.87 5.40 16.54
C ALA A 68 -6.27 6.23 15.40
N GLU A 69 -5.48 7.25 15.73
CA GLU A 69 -4.84 8.13 14.75
C GLU A 69 -3.67 7.42 14.05
N ALA A 70 -2.86 6.63 14.78
CA ALA A 70 -1.82 5.80 14.19
C ALA A 70 -2.41 4.79 13.20
N LYS A 71 -3.47 4.09 13.59
CA LYS A 71 -4.21 3.15 12.72
C LYS A 71 -4.72 3.83 11.45
N ARG A 72 -5.36 5.00 11.59
CA ARG A 72 -5.92 5.77 10.47
C ARG A 72 -4.83 6.22 9.50
N ARG A 73 -3.70 6.74 10.00
CA ARG A 73 -2.58 7.18 9.17
C ARG A 73 -1.97 6.04 8.37
N TYR A 74 -1.73 4.90 9.01
CA TYR A 74 -1.16 3.74 8.33
C TYR A 74 -2.10 3.18 7.27
N ALA A 75 -3.38 3.00 7.59
CA ALA A 75 -4.39 2.56 6.62
C ALA A 75 -4.51 3.53 5.43
N SER A 76 -4.46 4.84 5.70
CA SER A 76 -4.49 5.86 4.67
C SER A 76 -3.23 5.84 3.78
N ALA A 77 -2.05 5.63 4.36
CA ALA A 77 -0.80 5.51 3.61
C ALA A 77 -0.84 4.30 2.66
N LEU A 78 -1.26 3.13 3.15
CA LEU A 78 -1.42 1.93 2.32
C LEU A 78 -2.40 2.17 1.16
N ALA A 79 -3.55 2.79 1.44
CA ALA A 79 -4.56 3.07 0.42
C ALA A 79 -4.04 4.03 -0.66
N GLN A 80 -3.36 5.10 -0.25
CA GLN A 80 -2.74 6.04 -1.18
C GLN A 80 -1.64 5.40 -2.01
N THR A 81 -0.81 4.54 -1.40
CA THR A 81 0.20 3.76 -2.11
C THR A 81 -0.43 2.88 -3.18
N ALA A 82 -1.48 2.10 -2.86
CA ALA A 82 -2.16 1.25 -3.84
C ALA A 82 -2.67 2.02 -5.06
N LEU A 83 -3.38 3.14 -4.83
CA LEU A 83 -3.91 3.97 -5.90
C LEU A 83 -2.81 4.66 -6.70
N ARG A 84 -1.78 5.16 -6.03
CA ARG A 84 -0.65 5.80 -6.67
C ARG A 84 0.11 4.83 -7.57
N THR A 85 0.37 3.61 -7.12
CA THR A 85 1.05 2.59 -7.92
C THR A 85 0.26 2.25 -9.18
N ALA A 86 -1.06 2.03 -9.08
CA ALA A 86 -1.90 1.80 -10.26
C ALA A 86 -1.90 3.00 -11.21
N HIS A 87 -1.96 4.22 -10.67
CA HIS A 87 -1.91 5.45 -11.46
C HIS A 87 -0.59 5.60 -12.22
N GLU A 88 0.55 5.44 -11.54
CA GLU A 88 1.88 5.58 -12.14
C GLU A 88 2.09 4.55 -13.26
N VAL A 89 1.59 3.31 -13.09
CA VAL A 89 1.64 2.28 -14.13
C VAL A 89 0.86 2.70 -15.37
N PHE A 90 -0.41 3.08 -15.21
CA PHE A 90 -1.24 3.44 -16.36
C PHE A 90 -0.80 4.76 -17.01
N GLU A 91 -0.29 5.72 -16.24
CA GLU A 91 0.24 6.99 -16.73
C GLU A 91 1.53 6.80 -17.53
N ALA A 92 2.41 5.89 -17.09
CA ALA A 92 3.66 5.60 -17.77
C ALA A 92 3.44 4.79 -19.05
N ASP A 93 2.49 3.85 -19.06
CA ASP A 93 2.21 2.97 -20.20
C ASP A 93 1.46 3.68 -21.35
N ARG A 94 2.19 4.51 -22.09
CA ARG A 94 1.71 5.32 -23.23
C ARG A 94 1.31 4.50 -24.45
N GLU A 95 1.89 3.32 -24.61
CA GLU A 95 1.57 2.40 -25.71
C GLU A 95 0.33 1.56 -25.39
N GLU A 96 -0.26 1.75 -24.21
CA GLU A 96 -1.42 1.01 -23.71
C GLU A 96 -1.22 -0.50 -23.86
N ILE A 97 -0.08 -1.02 -23.40
CA ILE A 97 0.22 -2.47 -23.42
C ILE A 97 -0.50 -3.18 -22.27
N ILE A 98 -0.70 -2.50 -21.15
CA ILE A 98 -1.34 -3.01 -19.94
C ILE A 98 -2.83 -2.68 -19.98
N ASP A 99 -3.67 -3.71 -20.01
CA ASP A 99 -5.13 -3.55 -19.99
C ASP A 99 -5.68 -3.57 -18.55
N SER A 100 -5.05 -4.34 -17.65
CA SER A 100 -5.44 -4.44 -16.24
C SER A 100 -4.24 -4.52 -15.29
N VAL A 101 -4.50 -4.14 -14.03
CA VAL A 101 -3.54 -4.27 -12.93
C VAL A 101 -4.18 -5.10 -11.82
N ALA A 102 -3.47 -6.15 -11.41
CA ALA A 102 -3.73 -6.93 -10.20
C ALA A 102 -2.69 -6.57 -9.14
N LEU A 103 -3.04 -5.68 -8.23
CA LEU A 103 -2.15 -5.12 -7.21
C LEU A 103 -2.44 -5.68 -5.82
N THR A 104 -1.40 -6.10 -5.12
CA THR A 104 -1.45 -6.50 -3.70
C THR A 104 -0.53 -5.59 -2.89
N VAL A 105 -1.03 -4.95 -1.84
CA VAL A 105 -0.18 -4.31 -0.83
C VAL A 105 -0.02 -5.29 0.33
N ALA A 106 1.22 -5.69 0.58
CA ALA A 106 1.58 -6.67 1.60
C ALA A 106 2.65 -6.11 2.55
N VAL A 107 2.79 -6.77 3.69
CA VAL A 107 3.85 -6.50 4.68
C VAL A 107 4.56 -7.82 4.96
N ASP A 108 5.88 -7.79 4.87
CA ASP A 108 6.71 -8.89 5.38
C ASP A 108 6.73 -8.82 6.91
N SER A 109 6.51 -9.97 7.53
CA SER A 109 6.43 -10.13 8.99
C SER A 109 7.05 -11.45 9.40
N VAL A 110 7.08 -11.72 10.70
CA VAL A 110 7.54 -12.99 11.26
C VAL A 110 6.37 -13.62 11.98
N ASP A 111 6.06 -14.88 11.64
CA ASP A 111 5.05 -15.66 12.35
C ASP A 111 5.50 -15.86 13.81
N SER A 112 4.76 -15.30 14.76
CA SER A 112 5.15 -15.34 16.18
C SER A 112 5.10 -16.72 16.83
N ALA A 113 4.39 -17.68 16.23
CA ALA A 113 4.31 -19.05 16.74
C ALA A 113 5.48 -19.91 16.26
N THR A 114 6.01 -19.64 15.07
CA THR A 114 7.02 -20.50 14.41
C THR A 114 8.36 -19.82 14.16
N GLY A 115 8.41 -18.49 14.15
CA GLY A 115 9.60 -17.70 13.84
C GLY A 115 9.96 -17.65 12.36
N HIS A 116 9.10 -18.17 11.46
CA HIS A 116 9.34 -18.12 10.02
C HIS A 116 8.90 -16.79 9.43
N ASP A 117 9.62 -16.36 8.39
CA ASP A 117 9.20 -15.24 7.55
C ASP A 117 7.83 -15.55 6.93
N THR A 118 6.94 -14.58 7.01
CA THR A 118 5.59 -14.66 6.47
C THR A 118 5.24 -13.36 5.77
N ARG A 119 4.30 -13.42 4.83
CA ARG A 119 3.78 -12.26 4.13
C ARG A 119 2.30 -12.12 4.40
N ILE A 120 1.89 -10.91 4.78
CA ILE A 120 0.51 -10.59 5.12
C ILE A 120 -0.03 -9.62 4.08
N ASP A 121 -0.98 -10.09 3.27
CA ASP A 121 -1.72 -9.24 2.35
C ASP A 121 -2.69 -8.34 3.13
N LEU A 122 -2.63 -7.04 2.88
CA LEU A 122 -3.45 -6.03 3.55
C LEU A 122 -4.44 -5.35 2.61
N ILE A 123 -4.10 -5.22 1.33
CA ILE A 123 -4.97 -4.68 0.29
C ILE A 123 -4.80 -5.54 -0.97
N ARG A 124 -5.90 -5.88 -1.64
CA ARG A 124 -5.91 -6.40 -3.01
C ARG A 124 -6.81 -5.53 -3.87
N LEU A 125 -6.27 -5.02 -4.96
CA LEU A 125 -6.95 -4.19 -5.95
C LEU A 125 -6.84 -4.89 -7.30
N ALA A 126 -7.96 -5.06 -8.00
CA ALA A 126 -7.99 -5.49 -9.39
C ALA A 126 -8.85 -4.50 -10.16
N THR A 127 -8.29 -3.90 -11.21
CA THR A 127 -8.97 -2.89 -12.02
C THR A 127 -8.45 -2.93 -13.45
N ASP A 128 -9.34 -2.71 -14.41
CA ASP A 128 -8.93 -2.41 -15.78
C ASP A 128 -8.58 -0.92 -15.93
N ARG A 129 -7.86 -0.60 -17.01
CA ARG A 129 -7.43 0.75 -17.36
C ARG A 129 -8.60 1.72 -17.47
N ALA A 130 -9.68 1.33 -18.14
CA ALA A 130 -10.81 2.22 -18.41
C ALA A 130 -11.54 2.60 -17.11
N GLN A 131 -11.78 1.63 -16.24
CA GLN A 131 -12.37 1.82 -14.92
C GLN A 131 -11.49 2.72 -14.04
N PHE A 132 -10.18 2.48 -14.02
CA PHE A 132 -9.28 3.26 -13.18
C PHE A 132 -9.12 4.70 -13.68
N LEU A 133 -8.88 4.89 -14.98
CA LEU A 133 -8.67 6.22 -15.58
C LEU A 133 -9.94 7.09 -15.59
N ALA A 134 -11.12 6.50 -15.41
CA ALA A 134 -12.36 7.26 -15.21
C ALA A 134 -12.43 7.97 -13.84
N ILE A 135 -11.57 7.61 -12.89
CA ILE A 135 -11.57 8.17 -11.53
C ILE A 135 -10.79 9.49 -11.49
N HIS A 136 -11.44 10.53 -10.97
CA HIS A 136 -10.77 11.79 -10.68
C HIS A 136 -10.04 11.72 -9.33
N LEU A 137 -8.82 11.17 -9.32
CA LEU A 137 -8.04 10.89 -8.09
C LEU A 137 -7.82 12.12 -7.17
N ALA A 138 -7.81 13.34 -7.71
CA ALA A 138 -7.68 14.57 -6.91
C ALA A 138 -8.92 14.90 -6.06
N ARG A 139 -10.04 14.16 -6.21
CA ARG A 139 -11.34 14.48 -5.61
C ARG A 139 -11.94 13.33 -4.82
N VAL A 140 -11.17 12.30 -4.51
CA VAL A 140 -11.66 11.08 -3.87
C VAL A 140 -11.03 10.86 -2.51
N GLU A 141 -11.74 10.11 -1.66
CA GLU A 141 -11.18 9.53 -0.45
C GLU A 141 -10.58 8.16 -0.79
N PRO A 142 -9.26 7.93 -0.60
CA PRO A 142 -8.57 6.73 -1.08
C PRO A 142 -9.21 5.39 -0.65
N ALA A 143 -9.67 5.31 0.59
CA ALA A 143 -10.33 4.12 1.12
C ALA A 143 -11.68 3.85 0.43
N GLU A 144 -12.46 4.90 0.14
CA GLU A 144 -13.73 4.78 -0.58
C GLU A 144 -13.50 4.41 -2.05
N THR A 145 -12.44 4.94 -2.67
CA THR A 145 -12.04 4.55 -4.03
C THR A 145 -11.67 3.08 -4.11
N LEU A 146 -10.89 2.57 -3.16
CA LEU A 146 -10.60 1.15 -3.11
C LEU A 146 -11.87 0.32 -2.91
N ALA A 147 -12.75 0.70 -1.98
CA ALA A 147 -14.01 -0.01 -1.78
C ALA A 147 -14.90 -0.03 -3.05
N HIS A 148 -14.84 1.05 -3.85
CA HIS A 148 -15.50 1.12 -5.15
C HIS A 148 -14.85 0.20 -6.20
N LEU A 149 -13.52 0.13 -6.24
CA LEU A 149 -12.72 -0.68 -7.17
C LEU A 149 -12.61 -2.15 -6.72
N ALA A 150 -13.74 -2.85 -6.56
CA ALA A 150 -13.83 -4.30 -6.28
C ALA A 150 -12.72 -4.89 -5.37
N SER A 151 -12.23 -4.10 -4.40
CA SER A 151 -11.01 -4.41 -3.69
C SER A 151 -11.31 -5.15 -2.39
N ALA A 152 -10.32 -5.87 -1.89
CA ALA A 152 -10.32 -6.39 -0.54
C ALA A 152 -9.36 -5.58 0.31
N ILE A 153 -9.81 -5.11 1.47
CA ILE A 153 -9.00 -4.35 2.43
C ILE A 153 -9.05 -5.06 3.79
N SER A 154 -7.91 -5.16 4.45
CA SER A 154 -7.82 -5.67 5.82
C SER A 154 -8.73 -4.85 6.75
N LYS A 155 -9.44 -5.53 7.65
CA LYS A 155 -10.26 -4.86 8.67
C LYS A 155 -9.42 -4.08 9.69
N ASN A 156 -8.13 -4.40 9.80
CA ASN A 156 -7.20 -3.74 10.71
C ASN A 156 -5.76 -3.90 10.18
N PRO A 157 -5.38 -3.13 9.15
CA PRO A 157 -4.06 -3.27 8.52
C PRO A 157 -2.93 -2.92 9.48
N TYR A 158 -3.14 -1.97 10.39
CA TYR A 158 -2.16 -1.62 11.43
C TYR A 158 -1.91 -2.77 12.41
N GLY A 159 -2.93 -3.59 12.69
CA GLY A 159 -2.76 -4.80 13.50
C GLY A 159 -2.44 -6.04 12.68
N LEU A 160 -2.06 -5.88 11.41
CA LEU A 160 -1.67 -6.95 10.50
C LEU A 160 -2.71 -8.08 10.41
N VAL A 161 -3.99 -7.73 10.47
CA VAL A 161 -5.06 -8.71 10.21
C VAL A 161 -5.04 -9.03 8.72
N PRO A 162 -4.87 -10.30 8.29
CA PRO A 162 -4.88 -10.63 6.87
C PRO A 162 -6.21 -10.28 6.19
N LEU A 163 -6.20 -10.17 4.86
CA LEU A 163 -7.44 -10.15 4.10
C LEU A 163 -8.35 -11.33 4.49
N ALA A 164 -9.66 -11.07 4.60
CA ALA A 164 -10.61 -12.17 4.64
C ALA A 164 -10.52 -12.91 3.31
N ASN A 165 -10.48 -14.24 3.34
CA ASN A 165 -10.60 -15.07 2.14
C ASN A 165 -11.94 -14.75 1.45
N GLN A 166 -11.97 -13.78 0.54
CA GLN A 166 -13.01 -13.73 -0.46
C GLN A 166 -12.61 -14.79 -1.48
N GLY A 167 -13.31 -15.93 -1.46
CA GLY A 167 -13.02 -17.04 -2.34
C GLY A 167 -12.91 -16.56 -3.79
N VAL A 168 -11.69 -16.49 -4.30
CA VAL A 168 -11.44 -16.47 -5.73
C VAL A 168 -11.98 -17.81 -6.22
N ARG A 169 -13.04 -17.76 -7.00
CA ARG A 169 -13.62 -18.96 -7.62
C ARG A 169 -12.52 -19.67 -8.39
N GLY A 170 -12.14 -20.86 -7.91
CA GLY A 170 -11.63 -21.92 -8.78
C GLY A 170 -12.77 -22.60 -9.51
#